data_AF-A0A9E5VAU3-F1
#
_entry.id   AF-A0A9E5VAU3-F1
#
_cell.length_a   1.000
_cell.length_b   1.000
_cell.length_c   1.000
_cell.angle_alpha   90.00
_cell.angle_beta   90.00
_cell.angle_gamma   90.00
#
_symmetry.space_group_name_H-M   'P 1'
#
loop_
_entity.id
_entity.type
_entity.pdbx_description
1 polymer ?
#
loop_
_entity_poly.entity_id
_entity_poly.type
_entity_poly.pdbx_seq_one_letter_code
_entity_poly.pdbx_strand_id
1 'polypeptide(L)'
;MKLSRLSLGSVIAVAHVDNHLQLLLSRGDELELLETPAPVAAFEGLQQLNEIVAEADSLPDSSSHLRAIAMLPVNSSMANAIGYEESDKRSLMPKAYRTLQVEFRNGATYQYAGVEPEIWQELHETSSIGRYFNNQIRGNYDSSCIDEDDYYS
;
A
#
# COMPACT_ATOMS: atom_id res chain seq x y z
N MET A 1 -0.52 34.74 11.90
CA MET A 1 -1.25 33.50 11.54
C MET A 1 -1.74 32.86 12.83
N LYS A 2 -3.04 32.60 12.97
CA LYS A 2 -3.63 32.01 14.17
C LYS A 2 -3.98 30.56 13.84
N LEU A 3 -3.32 29.61 14.51
CA LEU A 3 -3.61 28.18 14.37
C LEU A 3 -4.69 27.80 15.38
N SER A 4 -5.70 27.08 14.91
CA SER A 4 -6.78 26.54 15.74
C SER A 4 -6.84 25.03 15.52
N ARG A 5 -6.94 24.26 16.61
CA ARG A 5 -7.11 22.81 16.52
C ARG A 5 -8.51 22.50 16.00
N LEU A 6 -8.58 21.72 14.93
CA LEU A 6 -9.83 21.18 14.41
C LEU A 6 -10.09 19.81 15.06
N SER A 7 -11.33 19.53 15.47
CA SER A 7 -11.73 18.25 16.07
C SER A 7 -13.01 17.78 15.41
N LEU A 8 -12.87 16.86 14.45
CA LEU A 8 -13.96 16.36 13.61
C LEU A 8 -14.40 14.93 13.97
N GLY A 9 -13.96 14.37 15.11
CA GLY A 9 -14.20 12.96 15.45
C GLY A 9 -15.69 12.56 15.58
N SER A 10 -16.59 13.53 15.67
CA SER A 10 -18.04 13.29 15.65
C SER A 10 -18.65 13.33 14.26
N VAL A 11 -17.92 13.79 13.23
CA VAL A 11 -18.43 13.83 11.84
C VAL A 11 -18.26 12.45 11.22
N ILE A 12 -19.34 11.87 10.71
CA ILE A 12 -19.36 10.56 10.06
C ILE A 12 -19.33 10.71 8.54
N ALA A 13 -20.05 11.69 8.00
CA ALA A 13 -20.17 11.91 6.56
C ALA A 13 -20.35 13.39 6.23
N VAL A 14 -19.96 13.76 5.01
CA VAL A 14 -20.12 15.09 4.45
C VAL A 14 -20.75 14.99 3.05
N ALA A 15 -21.65 15.90 2.71
CA ALA A 15 -22.29 15.97 1.40
C ALA A 15 -22.51 17.43 0.98
N HIS A 16 -22.70 17.67 -0.32
CA HIS A 16 -23.03 19.00 -0.85
C HIS A 16 -24.28 18.92 -1.72
N VAL A 17 -25.30 19.68 -1.35
CA VAL A 17 -26.60 19.73 -2.06
C VAL A 17 -27.07 21.18 -2.05
N ASP A 18 -27.51 21.68 -3.21
CA ASP A 18 -28.14 23.01 -3.34
C ASP A 18 -27.39 24.16 -2.64
N ASN A 19 -26.07 24.23 -2.83
CA ASN A 19 -25.18 25.24 -2.23
C ASN A 19 -25.13 25.22 -0.69
N HIS A 20 -25.47 24.08 -0.10
CA HIS A 20 -25.32 23.79 1.31
C HIS A 20 -24.38 22.59 1.49
N LEU A 21 -23.48 22.70 2.46
CA LEU A 21 -22.73 21.59 2.98
C LEU A 21 -23.54 20.93 4.10
N GLN A 22 -23.76 19.64 3.96
CA GLN A 22 -24.43 18.80 4.94
C GLN A 22 -23.39 17.97 5.68
N LEU A 23 -23.45 17.96 7.01
CA LEU A 23 -22.58 17.21 7.90
C LEU A 23 -23.42 16.23 8.71
N LEU A 24 -23.12 14.94 8.62
CA LEU A 24 -23.74 13.93 9.46
C LEU A 24 -22.87 13.71 10.69
N LEU A 25 -23.43 13.96 11.87
CA LEU A 25 -22.75 13.89 13.16
C LEU A 25 -23.25 12.69 13.97
N SER A 26 -22.33 12.05 14.69
CA SER A 26 -22.61 11.04 15.72
C SER A 26 -22.76 11.72 17.08
N ARG A 27 -23.90 11.50 17.74
CA ARG A 27 -24.16 11.92 19.12
C ARG A 27 -24.59 10.73 19.98
N GLY A 28 -23.63 9.85 20.28
CA GLY A 28 -23.92 8.62 21.02
C GLY A 28 -24.69 7.65 20.14
N ASP A 29 -25.95 7.42 20.45
CA ASP A 29 -26.84 6.50 19.71
C ASP A 29 -27.67 7.20 18.63
N GLU A 30 -27.54 8.51 18.48
CA GLU A 30 -28.30 9.31 17.51
C GLU A 30 -27.41 9.91 16.42
N LEU A 31 -27.99 10.08 15.24
CA LEU A 31 -27.39 10.77 14.10
C LEU A 31 -28.04 12.13 13.91
N GLU A 32 -27.24 13.18 13.81
CA GLU A 32 -27.70 14.55 13.57
C GLU A 32 -27.19 15.05 12.22
N LEU A 33 -28.09 15.57 11.38
CA LEU A 33 -27.73 16.21 10.12
C LEU A 33 -27.68 17.73 10.31
N LEU A 34 -26.52 18.33 10.11
CA LEU A 34 -26.33 19.78 10.14
C LEU A 34 -26.14 20.31 8.72
N GLU A 35 -26.88 21.36 8.37
CA GLU A 35 -26.77 22.02 7.07
C GLU A 35 -26.21 23.43 7.23
N THR A 36 -25.25 23.79 6.37
CA THR A 36 -24.64 25.12 6.38
C THR A 36 -24.46 25.65 4.96
N PRO A 37 -24.77 26.92 4.68
CA PRO A 37 -24.53 27.51 3.36
C PRO A 37 -23.03 27.49 3.04
N ALA A 38 -22.65 26.82 1.96
CA ALA A 38 -21.25 26.69 1.57
C ALA A 38 -21.13 26.44 0.06
N PRO A 39 -20.13 27.05 -0.60
CA PRO A 39 -19.87 26.77 -2.02
C PRO A 39 -19.37 25.32 -2.19
N VAL A 40 -19.54 24.77 -3.40
CA VAL A 40 -19.06 23.42 -3.75
C VAL A 40 -17.56 23.24 -3.47
N ALA A 41 -16.76 24.29 -3.67
CA ALA A 41 -15.33 24.28 -3.39
C ALA A 41 -14.98 23.95 -1.92
N ALA A 42 -15.88 24.23 -0.97
CA ALA A 42 -15.67 23.86 0.43
C ALA A 42 -15.78 22.33 0.63
N PHE A 43 -16.74 21.69 -0.06
CA PHE A 43 -16.87 20.24 -0.06
C PHE A 43 -15.68 19.57 -0.74
N GLU A 44 -15.27 20.05 -1.91
CA GLU A 44 -14.08 19.56 -2.62
C GLU A 44 -12.82 19.68 -1.75
N GLY A 45 -12.65 20.81 -1.05
CA GLY A 45 -11.54 21.00 -0.12
C GLY A 45 -11.56 20.00 1.05
N LEU A 46 -12.73 19.66 1.59
CA LEU A 46 -12.86 18.63 2.63
C LEU A 46 -12.53 17.23 2.10
N GLN A 47 -12.92 16.92 0.86
CA GLN A 47 -12.54 15.66 0.21
C GLN A 47 -11.02 15.55 0.03
N GLN A 48 -10.38 16.60 -0.48
CA GLN A 48 -8.91 16.66 -0.62
C GLN A 48 -8.20 16.54 0.74
N LEU A 49 -8.71 17.19 1.78
CA LEU A 49 -8.15 17.06 3.13
C LEU A 49 -8.29 15.63 3.66
N ASN A 50 -9.43 14.98 3.43
CA ASN A 50 -9.61 13.57 3.79
C ASN A 50 -8.62 12.67 3.06
N GLU A 51 -8.38 12.91 1.77
CA GLU A 51 -7.36 12.19 1.01
C GLU A 51 -5.96 12.42 1.57
N ILE A 52 -5.58 13.66 1.91
CA ILE A 52 -4.26 13.96 2.50
C ILE A 52 -4.09 13.32 3.87
N VAL A 53 -5.13 13.32 4.70
CA VAL A 53 -5.09 12.69 6.03
C VAL A 53 -5.05 11.16 5.89
N ALA A 54 -5.89 10.59 5.03
CA ALA A 54 -5.82 9.17 4.70
C ALA A 54 -4.45 8.79 4.11
N GLU A 55 -3.85 9.68 3.31
CA GLU A 55 -2.51 9.52 2.76
C GLU A 55 -1.45 9.55 3.88
N ALA A 56 -1.57 10.48 4.83
CA ALA A 56 -0.67 10.60 5.99
C ALA A 56 -0.82 9.45 6.99
N ASP A 57 -2.03 8.94 7.22
CA ASP A 57 -2.27 7.71 7.97
C ASP A 57 -1.83 6.48 7.17
N SER A 58 -1.79 6.57 5.84
CA SER A 58 -1.19 5.58 4.94
C SER A 58 0.31 5.79 4.70
N LEU A 59 0.98 6.64 5.48
CA LEU A 59 2.42 6.46 5.68
C LEU A 59 2.61 4.97 5.90
N PRO A 60 3.51 4.29 5.17
CA PRO A 60 3.71 2.88 5.40
C PRO A 60 4.10 2.80 6.88
N ASP A 61 3.17 2.30 7.71
CA ASP A 61 3.55 1.62 8.92
C ASP A 61 4.75 0.80 8.50
N SER A 62 5.85 0.85 9.26
CA SER A 62 7.01 0.02 8.92
C SER A 62 6.65 -1.48 8.89
N SER A 63 5.40 -1.84 9.23
CA SER A 63 4.71 -3.12 9.07
C SER A 63 4.05 -3.38 7.70
N SER A 64 3.87 -2.36 6.83
CA SER A 64 3.27 -2.48 5.49
C SER A 64 4.21 -3.09 4.44
N HIS A 65 5.46 -3.39 4.81
CA HIS A 65 6.40 -4.14 3.98
C HIS A 65 6.05 -5.63 3.88
N LEU A 66 5.03 -6.10 4.60
CA LEU A 66 4.60 -7.50 4.61
C LEU A 66 3.28 -7.71 3.84
N ARG A 67 3.10 -7.04 2.70
CA ARG A 67 2.03 -7.44 1.78
C ARG A 67 2.31 -8.86 1.30
N ALA A 68 1.38 -9.77 1.59
CA ALA A 68 1.45 -11.16 1.14
C ALA A 68 1.34 -11.21 -0.39
N ILE A 69 2.47 -11.31 -1.07
CA ILE A 69 2.54 -11.47 -2.53
C ILE A 69 2.06 -12.89 -2.88
N ALA A 70 1.19 -13.02 -3.88
CA ALA A 70 0.75 -14.33 -4.36
C ALA A 70 1.95 -15.11 -4.91
N MET A 71 2.30 -16.22 -4.25
CA MET A 71 3.46 -17.04 -4.59
C MET A 71 3.10 -18.16 -5.55
N LEU A 72 3.89 -18.30 -6.62
CA LEU A 72 3.79 -19.40 -7.58
C LEU A 72 4.86 -20.45 -7.28
N PRO A 73 4.49 -21.74 -7.08
CA PRO A 73 5.46 -22.79 -6.84
C PRO A 73 6.33 -23.02 -8.08
N VAL A 74 7.63 -23.23 -7.88
CA VAL A 74 8.60 -23.46 -8.95
C VAL A 74 9.40 -24.73 -8.74
N ASN A 75 9.74 -25.40 -9.85
CA ASN A 75 10.63 -26.55 -9.82
C ASN A 75 12.10 -26.08 -9.91
N SER A 76 12.68 -25.68 -8.78
CA SER A 76 14.05 -25.20 -8.69
C SER A 76 14.77 -25.85 -7.51
N SER A 77 16.09 -26.03 -7.62
CA SER A 77 16.93 -26.42 -6.47
C SER A 77 17.14 -25.28 -5.48
N MET A 78 16.83 -24.04 -5.86
CA MET A 78 17.04 -22.84 -5.04
C MET A 78 15.77 -22.42 -4.28
N ALA A 79 14.63 -22.40 -4.97
CA ALA A 79 13.39 -21.82 -4.47
C ALA A 79 12.24 -22.83 -4.51
N ASN A 80 11.34 -22.74 -3.53
CA ASN A 80 10.07 -23.45 -3.49
C ASN A 80 9.00 -22.69 -4.28
N ALA A 81 8.95 -21.38 -4.09
CA ALA A 81 7.98 -20.51 -4.74
C ALA A 81 8.57 -19.11 -4.99
N ILE A 82 8.05 -18.43 -6.01
CA ILE A 82 8.38 -17.05 -6.35
C ILE A 82 7.10 -16.27 -6.62
N GLY A 83 7.03 -15.03 -6.18
CA GLY A 83 5.89 -14.15 -6.38
C GLY A 83 6.37 -12.77 -6.86
N TYR A 84 5.54 -12.08 -7.62
CA TYR A 84 5.86 -10.74 -8.10
C TYR A 84 4.61 -9.86 -8.04
N GLU A 85 4.75 -8.69 -7.43
CA GLU A 85 3.72 -7.66 -7.39
C GLU A 85 4.22 -6.41 -8.13
N GLU A 86 3.42 -5.94 -9.09
CA GLU A 86 3.59 -4.64 -9.72
C GLU A 86 2.44 -3.74 -9.25
N SER A 87 2.73 -2.73 -8.45
CA SER A 87 1.73 -1.73 -8.09
C SER A 87 1.25 -0.97 -9.33
N ASP A 88 -0.06 -0.74 -9.44
CA ASP A 88 -0.68 -0.07 -10.57
C ASP A 88 -0.03 1.30 -10.85
N LYS A 89 0.35 1.53 -12.12
CA LYS A 89 0.90 2.78 -12.65
C LYS A 89 -0.04 3.98 -12.47
N ARG A 90 -1.31 3.73 -12.09
CA ARG A 90 -2.32 4.74 -11.79
C ARG A 90 -2.25 5.27 -10.34
N SER A 91 -1.41 4.68 -9.48
CA SER A 91 -1.12 5.24 -8.16
C SER A 91 -0.38 6.58 -8.30
N LEU A 92 -0.90 7.63 -7.68
CA LEU A 92 -0.34 8.99 -7.67
C LEU A 92 1.03 9.07 -6.95
N MET A 93 1.53 7.97 -6.39
CA MET A 93 2.89 7.88 -5.86
C MET A 93 3.92 7.58 -6.96
N PRO A 94 5.00 8.37 -7.08
CA PRO A 94 6.06 8.18 -8.08
C PRO A 94 6.97 6.97 -7.81
N LYS A 95 6.71 6.19 -6.75
CA LYS A 95 7.48 5.00 -6.40
C LYS A 95 6.59 3.78 -6.62
N ALA A 96 6.56 3.29 -7.86
CA ALA A 96 5.95 2.00 -8.16
C ALA A 96 6.62 0.95 -7.25
N TYR A 97 5.83 0.35 -6.36
CA TYR A 97 6.24 -0.79 -5.56
C TYR A 97 6.25 -2.00 -6.49
N ARG A 98 7.43 -2.26 -7.07
CA ARG A 98 7.71 -3.51 -7.76
C ARG A 98 8.46 -4.39 -6.79
N THR A 99 7.89 -5.52 -6.44
CA THR A 99 8.47 -6.37 -5.41
C THR A 99 8.45 -7.82 -5.88
N LEU A 100 9.64 -8.41 -5.90
CA LEU A 100 9.81 -9.84 -6.11
C LEU A 100 9.96 -10.50 -4.74
N GLN A 101 9.18 -11.54 -4.47
CA GLN A 101 9.32 -12.37 -3.29
C GLN A 101 9.82 -13.76 -3.69
N VAL A 102 10.79 -14.28 -2.92
CA VAL A 102 11.38 -15.60 -3.15
C VAL A 102 11.34 -16.38 -1.85
N GLU A 103 10.65 -17.51 -1.87
CA GLU A 103 10.71 -18.52 -0.82
C GLU A 103 11.79 -19.53 -1.17
N PHE A 104 12.88 -19.53 -0.40
CA PHE A 104 13.99 -20.45 -0.60
C PHE A 104 13.68 -21.82 -0.01
N ARG A 105 14.36 -22.87 -0.52
CA ARG A 105 14.18 -24.25 -0.01
C ARG A 105 14.50 -24.44 1.47
N ASN A 106 15.26 -23.54 2.06
CA ASN A 106 15.56 -23.55 3.50
C ASN A 106 14.44 -22.94 4.35
N GLY A 107 13.32 -22.53 3.74
CA GLY A 107 12.17 -21.91 4.40
C GLY A 107 12.28 -20.39 4.56
N ALA A 108 13.43 -19.79 4.27
CA ALA A 108 13.59 -18.34 4.37
C ALA A 108 12.87 -17.66 3.21
N THR A 109 12.14 -16.58 3.51
CA THR A 109 11.44 -15.78 2.51
C THR A 109 12.05 -14.40 2.45
N TYR A 110 12.42 -13.95 1.26
CA TYR A 110 12.98 -12.61 1.04
C TYR A 110 12.15 -11.84 0.02
N GLN A 111 12.02 -10.55 0.25
CA GLN A 111 11.52 -9.60 -0.73
C GLN A 111 12.66 -8.77 -1.31
N TYR A 112 12.57 -8.48 -2.60
CA TYR A 112 13.49 -7.66 -3.38
C TYR A 112 12.69 -6.48 -3.97
N ALA A 113 13.05 -5.27 -3.57
CA ALA A 113 12.36 -4.06 -4.01
C ALA A 113 12.94 -3.52 -5.32
N GLY A 114 12.08 -2.93 -6.16
CA GLY A 114 12.46 -2.25 -7.39
C GLY A 114 12.75 -3.18 -8.57
N VAL A 115 12.49 -4.49 -8.44
CA VAL A 115 12.73 -5.46 -9.53
C VAL A 115 11.86 -5.12 -10.72
N GLU A 116 12.47 -4.93 -11.89
CA GLU A 116 11.73 -4.57 -13.10
C GLU A 116 10.87 -5.74 -13.63
N PRO A 117 9.73 -5.45 -14.31
CA PRO A 117 8.86 -6.50 -14.84
C PRO A 117 9.57 -7.41 -15.84
N GLU A 118 10.52 -6.89 -16.60
CA GLU A 118 11.33 -7.65 -17.55
C GLU A 118 12.20 -8.70 -16.83
N ILE A 119 12.77 -8.35 -15.68
CA ILE A 119 13.59 -9.26 -14.86
C ILE A 119 12.72 -10.36 -14.26
N TRP A 120 11.50 -10.05 -13.85
CA TRP A 120 10.52 -11.05 -13.43
C TRP A 120 10.16 -12.02 -14.57
N GLN A 121 9.88 -11.51 -15.77
CA GLN A 121 9.56 -12.33 -16.94
C GLN A 121 10.71 -13.28 -17.29
N GLU A 122 11.94 -12.76 -17.35
CA GLU A 122 13.13 -13.56 -17.63
C GLU A 122 13.41 -14.60 -16.54
N LEU A 123 13.22 -14.26 -15.26
CA LEU A 123 13.35 -15.20 -14.14
C LEU A 123 12.33 -16.34 -14.24
N HIS A 124 11.12 -16.07 -14.74
CA HIS A 124 10.06 -17.06 -14.90
C HIS A 124 10.30 -17.97 -16.13
N GLU A 125 10.88 -17.44 -17.21
CA GLU A 125 11.09 -18.18 -18.47
C GLU A 125 12.43 -18.92 -18.54
N THR A 126 13.37 -18.61 -17.64
CA THR A 126 14.71 -19.22 -17.66
C THR A 126 14.70 -20.72 -17.35
N SER A 127 15.60 -21.46 -17.99
CA SER A 127 15.83 -22.89 -17.72
C SER A 127 16.55 -23.15 -16.39
N SER A 128 17.13 -22.11 -15.77
CA SER A 128 17.84 -22.23 -14.49
C SER A 128 17.61 -21.01 -13.60
N ILE A 129 16.52 -21.05 -12.84
CA ILE A 129 16.08 -19.99 -11.90
C ILE A 129 17.23 -19.59 -10.98
N GLY A 130 17.93 -20.56 -10.39
CA GLY A 130 19.02 -20.27 -9.45
C GLY A 130 20.23 -19.56 -10.07
N ARG A 131 20.60 -19.92 -11.31
CA ARG A 131 21.70 -19.25 -12.01
C ARG A 131 21.33 -17.82 -12.39
N TYR A 132 20.11 -17.62 -12.89
CA TYR A 132 19.62 -16.29 -13.23
C TYR A 132 19.55 -15.40 -11.98
N PHE A 133 18.92 -15.90 -10.92
CA PHE A 133 18.80 -15.19 -9.64
C PHE A 133 20.15 -14.74 -9.08
N ASN A 134 21.15 -15.62 -9.07
CA ASN A 134 22.48 -15.28 -8.55
C ASN A 134 23.22 -14.24 -9.39
N ASN A 135 22.93 -14.15 -10.69
CA ASN A 135 23.61 -13.23 -11.59
C ASN A 135 22.92 -11.87 -11.68
N GLN A 136 21.59 -11.86 -11.70
CA GLN A 136 20.80 -10.66 -12.00
C GLN A 136 20.15 -10.05 -10.77
N ILE A 137 19.85 -10.83 -9.74
CA ILE A 137 19.00 -10.37 -8.62
C ILE A 137 19.80 -10.26 -7.33
N ARG A 138 20.58 -11.29 -6.97
CA ARG A 138 21.36 -11.33 -5.73
C ARG A 138 22.38 -10.19 -5.69
N GLY A 139 22.18 -9.26 -4.75
CA GLY A 139 23.09 -8.14 -4.51
C GLY A 139 22.87 -6.93 -5.43
N ASN A 140 21.98 -7.03 -6.41
CA ASN A 140 21.63 -5.91 -7.30
C ASN A 140 20.38 -5.15 -6.82
N TYR A 141 19.57 -5.76 -5.97
CA TYR A 141 18.35 -5.17 -5.42
C TYR A 141 18.39 -5.15 -3.89
N ASP A 142 17.74 -4.15 -3.32
CA ASP A 142 17.52 -4.06 -1.88
C ASP A 142 16.64 -5.21 -1.42
N SER A 143 17.14 -6.01 -0.47
CA SER A 143 16.45 -7.20 0.00
C SER A 143 16.14 -7.15 1.49
N SER A 144 14.92 -7.52 1.88
CA SER A 144 14.51 -7.70 3.28
C SER A 144 14.04 -9.15 3.52
N CYS A 145 14.45 -9.73 4.65
CA CYS A 145 13.89 -11.00 5.11
C CYS A 145 12.48 -10.75 5.63
N ILE A 146 11.57 -11.66 5.32
CA ILE A 146 10.26 -11.75 5.96
C ILE A 146 10.35 -12.89 6.95
N ASP A 147 10.49 -12.56 8.23
CA ASP A 147 10.31 -13.54 9.29
C ASP A 147 8.82 -13.60 9.65
N GLU A 148 8.26 -14.82 9.74
CA GLU A 148 6.86 -15.06 10.13
C GLU A 148 6.55 -14.66 11.60
N ASP A 149 7.56 -14.27 12.38
CA ASP A 149 7.43 -13.97 13.81
C ASP A 149 6.86 -12.57 14.13
N ASP A 150 6.67 -11.69 13.15
CA ASP A 150 6.05 -10.36 13.37
C ASP A 150 4.50 -10.40 13.52
N TYR A 151 3.90 -11.59 13.62
CA TYR A 151 2.44 -11.75 13.77
C TYR A 151 1.94 -11.65 15.23
N TYR A 152 2.84 -11.49 16.22
CA TYR A 152 2.49 -11.36 17.64
C TYR A 152 3.35 -10.31 18.37
N SER A 153 3.12 -9.00 18.12
CA SER A 153 3.53 -7.94 19.06
C SER A 153 2.59 -6.75 19.00
#